data_AF-A0A7R9AJC2-F1
#
_entry.id   AF-A0A7R9AJC2-F1
#
_cell.length_a   1.000
_cell.length_b   1.000
_cell.length_c   1.000
_cell.angle_alpha   90.00
_cell.angle_beta   90.00
_cell.angle_gamma   90.00
#
_symmetry.space_group_name_H-M   'P 1'
#
loop_
_entity.id
_entity.type
_entity.pdbx_description
1 polymer ?
#
loop_
_entity_poly.entity_id
_entity_poly.type
_entity_poly.pdbx_seq_one_letter_code
_entity_poly.pdbx_strand_id
1 'polypeptide(L)'
;AATNRLRRTGFSRVQVAAKRGVRHSTARAYLTPVQHRKNLHVVLNTPVARIVIDEKTAKGIEYLTEDGARHFVSARREVILSAGAVASPQILMLSGIGPRDELWRHGVGFFV
;
A
#
# COMPACT_ATOMS: atom_id res chain seq x y z
N ALA A 1 -29.41 10.75 -10.45
CA ALA A 1 -30.54 9.80 -10.57
C ALA A 1 -30.47 8.84 -9.39
N ALA A 2 -31.49 8.87 -8.52
CA ALA A 2 -31.51 8.15 -7.24
C ALA A 2 -31.69 6.64 -7.45
N THR A 3 -30.65 5.87 -7.12
CA THR A 3 -30.58 4.43 -7.41
C THR A 3 -31.17 3.55 -6.29
N ASN A 4 -31.86 4.10 -5.29
CA ASN A 4 -32.28 3.34 -4.09
C ASN A 4 -33.80 3.06 -4.03
N ARG A 5 -34.37 2.48 -5.11
CA ARG A 5 -35.75 1.97 -5.12
C ARG A 5 -35.79 0.43 -5.18
N LEU A 6 -36.79 -0.14 -4.50
CA LEU A 6 -37.07 -1.59 -4.40
C LEU A 6 -37.34 -2.31 -5.73
N ARG A 7 -37.54 -1.57 -6.83
CA ARG A 7 -37.54 -2.10 -8.21
C ARG A 7 -36.68 -1.20 -9.09
N ARG A 8 -35.60 -1.76 -9.64
CA ARG A 8 -34.68 -1.08 -10.57
C ARG A 8 -34.95 -1.55 -12.00
N THR A 9 -35.86 -0.88 -12.69
CA THR A 9 -35.92 -0.91 -14.16
C THR A 9 -35.34 0.39 -14.68
N GLY A 10 -34.12 0.33 -15.22
CA GLY A 10 -33.42 1.47 -15.81
C GLY A 10 -32.17 0.99 -16.55
N PHE A 11 -31.81 1.68 -17.63
CA PHE A 11 -30.59 1.44 -18.39
C PHE A 11 -29.70 2.68 -18.34
N SER A 12 -28.38 2.49 -18.32
CA SER A 12 -27.40 3.58 -18.39
C SER A 12 -26.11 3.08 -19.01
N ARG A 13 -25.31 3.99 -19.56
CA ARG A 13 -23.92 3.66 -19.93
C ARG A 13 -23.14 3.38 -18.65
N VAL A 14 -22.46 2.24 -18.59
CA VAL A 14 -21.58 1.93 -17.45
C VAL A 14 -20.40 2.90 -17.49
N GLN A 15 -20.25 3.71 -16.43
CA GLN A 15 -19.06 4.51 -16.24
C GLN A 15 -17.94 3.60 -15.74
N VAL A 16 -16.86 3.54 -16.50
CA VAL A 16 -15.68 2.73 -16.17
C VAL A 16 -14.44 3.59 -16.29
N ALA A 17 -13.39 3.24 -15.54
CA ALA A 17 -12.06 3.82 -15.72
C ALA A 17 -11.41 3.29 -17.01
N ALA A 18 -11.88 3.79 -18.15
CA ALA A 18 -11.39 3.46 -19.47
C ALA A 18 -11.08 4.72 -20.27
N LYS A 19 -10.04 4.66 -21.10
CA LYS A 19 -9.65 5.73 -22.02
C LYS A 19 -9.33 5.09 -23.36
N ARG A 20 -10.02 5.52 -24.43
CA ARG A 20 -9.90 4.93 -25.78
C ARG A 20 -10.13 3.41 -25.80
N GLY A 21 -11.19 2.96 -25.14
CA GLY A 21 -11.62 1.55 -25.17
C GLY A 21 -10.76 0.59 -24.34
N VAL A 22 -9.71 1.06 -23.66
CA VAL A 22 -8.84 0.22 -22.81
C VAL A 22 -8.89 0.66 -21.34
N ARG A 23 -8.60 -0.30 -20.44
CA ARG A 23 -8.44 -0.04 -19.02
C ARG A 23 -7.46 1.11 -18.79
N HIS A 24 -7.84 2.07 -17.96
CA HIS A 24 -7.00 3.20 -17.59
C HIS A 24 -6.71 3.13 -16.08
N SER A 25 -5.68 2.35 -15.73
CA SER A 25 -5.26 2.13 -14.33
C SER A 25 -4.65 3.38 -13.70
N THR A 26 -4.54 3.39 -12.37
CA THR A 26 -3.84 4.43 -11.62
C THR A 26 -2.38 4.54 -12.04
N ALA A 27 -1.68 3.42 -12.27
CA ALA A 27 -0.32 3.42 -12.80
C ALA A 27 -0.23 4.13 -14.16
N ARG A 28 -1.15 3.83 -15.09
CA ARG A 28 -1.13 4.45 -16.41
C ARG A 28 -1.55 5.93 -16.39
N ALA A 29 -2.47 6.29 -15.51
CA ALA A 29 -2.99 7.65 -15.39
C ALA A 29 -2.02 8.59 -14.65
N TYR A 30 -1.36 8.11 -13.60
CA TYR A 30 -0.58 8.96 -12.69
C TYR A 30 0.92 8.67 -12.70
N LEU A 31 1.34 7.41 -12.84
CA LEU A 31 2.75 7.02 -12.72
C LEU A 31 3.50 7.12 -14.06
N THR A 32 2.99 6.47 -15.09
CA THR A 32 3.62 6.42 -16.43
C THR A 32 3.94 7.81 -16.99
N PRO A 33 3.07 8.85 -16.89
CA PRO A 33 3.37 10.15 -17.46
C PRO A 33 4.55 10.89 -16.78
N VAL A 34 4.87 10.55 -15.53
CA VAL A 34 5.86 11.27 -14.70
C VAL A 34 7.05 10.41 -14.28
N GLN A 35 7.12 9.17 -14.77
CA GLN A 35 8.18 8.21 -14.41
C GLN A 35 9.61 8.67 -14.74
N HIS A 36 9.76 9.67 -15.61
CA HIS A 36 11.05 10.24 -16.01
C HIS A 36 11.61 11.25 -14.97
N ARG A 37 10.83 11.63 -13.95
CA ARG A 37 11.26 12.59 -12.94
C ARG A 37 12.36 11.98 -12.06
N LYS A 38 13.52 12.66 -11.97
CA LYS A 38 14.69 12.20 -11.19
C LYS A 38 14.43 12.05 -9.69
N ASN A 39 13.40 12.70 -9.15
CA ASN A 39 13.01 12.63 -7.75
C ASN A 39 11.93 11.57 -7.46
N LEU A 40 11.60 10.71 -8.43
CA LEU A 40 10.65 9.62 -8.28
C LEU A 40 11.33 8.31 -8.66
N HIS A 41 11.39 7.39 -7.69
CA HIS A 41 11.92 6.05 -7.90
C HIS A 41 10.80 5.03 -7.72
N VAL A 42 10.64 4.14 -8.69
CA VAL A 42 9.67 3.04 -8.66
C VAL A 42 10.46 1.76 -8.74
N VAL A 43 10.33 0.92 -7.72
CA VAL A 43 11.00 -0.38 -7.65
C VAL A 43 9.92 -1.45 -7.63
N LEU A 44 10.06 -2.44 -8.50
CA LEU A 44 9.14 -3.58 -8.62
C LEU A 44 9.74 -4.80 -7.91
N ASN A 45 8.93 -5.84 -7.69
CA ASN A 45 9.37 -7.08 -7.05
C ASN A 45 10.05 -6.85 -5.69
N THR A 46 9.56 -5.85 -4.94
CA THR A 46 10.16 -5.40 -3.68
C THR A 46 9.13 -5.47 -2.56
N PRO A 47 8.78 -6.67 -2.06
CA PRO A 47 7.82 -6.80 -0.96
C PRO A 47 8.36 -6.13 0.31
N VAL A 48 7.57 -5.25 0.91
CA VAL A 48 7.89 -4.63 2.20
C VAL A 48 7.65 -5.66 3.30
N ALA A 49 8.68 -5.92 4.12
CA ALA A 49 8.61 -6.84 5.25
C ALA A 49 8.01 -6.17 6.50
N ARG A 50 8.52 -4.98 6.85
CA ARG A 50 8.05 -4.18 7.99
C ARG A 50 8.50 -2.73 7.89
N ILE A 51 7.88 -1.88 8.69
CA ILE A 51 8.31 -0.52 8.99
C ILE A 51 9.30 -0.58 10.15
N VAL A 52 10.41 0.13 10.03
CA VAL A 52 11.37 0.29 11.13
C VAL A 52 10.96 1.51 11.94
N ILE A 53 10.58 1.27 13.19
CA ILE A 53 10.10 2.29 14.12
C ILE A 53 11.15 2.45 15.21
N ASP A 54 11.45 3.71 15.50
CA ASP A 54 12.28 4.13 16.63
C ASP A 54 11.42 5.02 17.52
N GLU A 55 11.16 4.55 18.73
CA GLU A 55 10.16 5.08 19.67
C GLU A 55 8.77 5.23 19.03
N LYS A 56 8.45 6.43 18.54
CA LYS A 56 7.18 6.78 17.89
C LYS A 56 7.35 7.31 16.46
N THR A 57 8.54 7.15 15.89
CA THR A 57 8.89 7.68 14.57
C THR A 57 9.22 6.54 13.60
N ALA A 58 8.54 6.51 12.46
CA ALA A 58 8.90 5.62 11.35
C ALA A 58 10.19 6.14 10.68
N LYS A 59 11.30 5.41 10.82
CA LYS A 59 12.60 5.79 10.24
C LYS A 59 12.77 5.32 8.79
N GLY A 60 11.97 4.36 8.36
CA GLY A 60 12.07 3.74 7.05
C GLY A 60 11.37 2.40 7.00
N ILE A 61 11.69 1.60 5.99
CA ILE A 61 11.15 0.25 5.81
C ILE A 61 12.26 -0.75 5.55
N GLU A 62 12.00 -2.00 5.93
CA GLU A 62 12.74 -3.16 5.43
C GLU A 62 11.95 -3.80 4.29
N TYR A 63 12.63 -4.13 3.20
CA TYR A 63 12.07 -4.89 2.09
C TYR A 63 12.89 -6.15 1.83
N LEU A 64 12.28 -7.09 1.11
CA LEU A 64 12.92 -8.33 0.67
C LEU A 64 13.41 -8.20 -0.76
N THR A 65 14.65 -8.60 -1.01
CA THR A 65 15.20 -8.83 -2.34
C THR A 65 14.80 -10.21 -2.85
N GLU A 66 15.02 -10.48 -4.15
CA GLU A 66 14.64 -11.75 -4.78
C GLU A 66 15.33 -12.98 -4.16
N ASP A 67 16.52 -12.81 -3.59
CA ASP A 67 17.27 -13.83 -2.84
C ASP A 67 16.81 -13.97 -1.37
N GLY A 68 15.80 -13.21 -0.94
CA GLY A 68 15.25 -13.23 0.41
C GLY A 68 16.03 -12.40 1.43
N ALA A 69 17.09 -11.70 1.02
CA ALA A 69 17.81 -10.81 1.92
C ALA A 69 16.95 -9.59 2.30
N ARG A 70 17.15 -9.08 3.52
CA ARG A 70 16.48 -7.87 4.00
C ARG A 70 17.33 -6.65 3.76
N HIS A 71 16.75 -5.65 3.12
CA HIS A 71 17.38 -4.36 2.87
C HIS A 71 16.57 -3.24 3.49
N PHE A 72 17.28 -2.28 4.08
CA PHE A 72 16.69 -1.11 4.71
C PHE A 72 16.74 0.10 3.78
N VAL A 73 15.64 0.83 3.67
CA VAL A 73 15.58 2.15 3.05
C VAL A 73 15.01 3.15 4.06
N SER A 74 15.73 4.25 4.26
CA SER A 74 15.33 5.30 5.19
C SER A 74 14.32 6.26 4.57
N ALA A 75 13.43 6.78 5.41
CA ALA A 75 12.49 7.83 5.07
C ALA A 75 12.82 9.08 5.89
N ARG A 76 13.14 10.19 5.21
CA ARG A 76 13.48 11.45 5.90
C ARG A 76 12.27 12.11 6.58
N ARG A 77 11.07 11.88 6.05
CA ARG A 77 9.83 12.56 6.49
C ARG A 77 8.82 11.55 6.98
N GLU A 78 8.30 10.74 6.07
CA GLU A 78 7.14 9.89 6.32
C GLU A 78 7.23 8.58 5.54
N VAL A 79 6.56 7.56 6.06
CA VAL A 79 6.28 6.29 5.37
C VAL A 79 4.78 6.24 5.12
N ILE A 80 4.36 6.20 3.85
CA ILE A 80 2.94 6.14 3.47
C ILE A 80 2.60 4.72 3.03
N LEU A 81 1.78 4.04 3.82
CA LEU A 81 1.38 2.66 3.54
C LEU A 81 0.18 2.63 2.58
N SER A 82 0.41 2.16 1.36
CA SER A 82 -0.61 2.02 0.31
C SER A 82 -0.76 0.57 -0.16
N ALA A 83 -0.55 -0.40 0.73
CA ALA A 83 -0.53 -1.84 0.39
C ALA A 83 -1.95 -2.47 0.31
N GLY A 84 -3.01 -1.67 0.48
CA GLY A 84 -4.40 -2.13 0.45
C GLY A 84 -4.87 -2.74 1.78
N ALA A 85 -6.17 -3.04 1.87
CA ALA A 85 -6.84 -3.41 3.13
C ALA A 85 -6.37 -4.73 3.75
N VAL A 86 -5.66 -5.57 2.99
CA VAL A 86 -5.15 -6.86 3.48
C VAL A 86 -3.69 -6.75 3.91
N ALA A 87 -2.81 -6.28 3.01
CA ALA A 87 -1.38 -6.23 3.31
C ALA A 87 -1.00 -5.06 4.24
N SER A 88 -1.74 -3.95 4.24
CA SER A 88 -1.44 -2.82 5.14
C SER A 88 -1.53 -3.20 6.63
N PRO A 89 -2.62 -3.78 7.15
CA PRO A 89 -2.67 -4.20 8.55
C PRO A 89 -1.65 -5.29 8.87
N GLN A 90 -1.34 -6.19 7.93
CA GLN A 90 -0.28 -7.19 8.11
C GLN A 90 1.09 -6.53 8.32
N ILE A 91 1.46 -5.58 7.45
CA ILE A 91 2.74 -4.85 7.57
C ILE A 91 2.78 -4.08 8.89
N LEU A 92 1.68 -3.42 9.29
CA LEU A 92 1.59 -2.74 10.57
C LEU A 92 1.83 -3.70 11.74
N MET A 93 1.18 -4.87 11.74
CA MET A 93 1.36 -5.86 12.80
C MET A 93 2.79 -6.39 12.85
N LEU A 94 3.39 -6.72 11.70
CA LEU A 94 4.80 -7.13 11.61
C LEU A 94 5.78 -6.02 12.03
N SER A 95 5.31 -4.77 12.08
CA SER A 95 6.05 -3.61 12.58
C SER A 95 5.80 -3.33 14.06
N GLY A 96 5.01 -4.15 14.75
CA GLY A 96 4.65 -3.94 16.16
C GLY A 96 3.50 -2.95 16.38
N ILE A 97 2.71 -2.64 15.35
CA ILE A 97 1.51 -1.80 15.42
C ILE A 97 0.28 -2.68 15.18
N GLY A 98 -0.50 -2.93 16.23
CA GLY A 98 -1.70 -3.75 16.12
C GLY A 98 -2.24 -4.16 17.49
N PRO A 99 -3.27 -5.03 17.53
CA PRO A 99 -3.79 -5.57 18.77
C PRO A 99 -2.72 -6.35 19.52
N ARG A 100 -2.48 -5.99 20.79
CA ARG A 100 -1.42 -6.57 21.62
C ARG A 100 -1.45 -8.09 21.67
N ASP A 101 -2.63 -8.68 21.89
CA ASP A 101 -2.79 -10.15 21.99
C ASP A 101 -2.40 -10.87 20.69
N GLU A 102 -2.66 -10.25 19.54
CA GLU A 102 -2.29 -10.78 18.23
C GLU A 102 -0.77 -10.73 18.04
N LEU A 103 -0.16 -9.59 18.37
CA LEU A 103 1.28 -9.40 18.28
C LEU A 103 2.03 -10.40 19.18
N TRP A 104 1.56 -10.57 20.42
CA TRP A 104 2.09 -11.56 21.35
C TRP A 104 1.98 -12.99 20.83
N ARG A 105 0.81 -13.37 20.28
CA ARG A 105 0.61 -14.72 19.72
C ARG A 105 1.62 -15.04 18.61
N HIS A 106 2.03 -14.02 17.85
CA HIS A 106 2.97 -14.15 16.74
C HIS A 106 4.42 -13.82 17.12
N GLY A 107 4.73 -13.58 18.39
CA GLY A 107 6.09 -13.28 18.86
C GLY A 107 6.64 -11.95 18.35
N VAL A 108 5.76 -11.00 18.00
CA VAL A 108 6.14 -9.69 17.50
C VAL A 108 6.20 -8.69 18.66
N GLY A 109 7.33 -8.00 18.81
CA GLY A 109 7.45 -6.89 19.75
C GLY A 109 6.51 -5.75 19.37
N PHE A 110 5.86 -5.13 20.35
CA PHE A 110 4.89 -4.06 20.14
C PHE A 110 5.37 -2.76 20.78
N PHE A 111 4.98 -1.63 20.18
CA PHE A 111 5.44 -0.31 20.60
C PHE A 111 4.41 0.48 21.43
N VAL A 112 3.24 -0.10 21.75
CA VAL A 112 2.22 0.45 22.67
C VAL A 112 1.44 -0.67 23.33
#